data_AF-A0A3P7KK49-F1
#
_entry.id   AF-A0A3P7KK49-F1
#
_cell.length_a   1.000
_cell.length_b   1.000
_cell.length_c   1.000
_cell.angle_alpha   90.00
_cell.angle_beta   90.00
_cell.angle_gamma   90.00
#
_symmetry.space_group_name_H-M   'P 1'
#
loop_
_entity.id
_entity.type
_entity.pdbx_description
1 polymer ?
#
loop_
_entity_poly.entity_id
_entity_poly.type
_entity_poly.pdbx_seq_one_letter_code
_entity_poly.pdbx_strand_id
1 'polypeptide(L)'
;MTGSVYAALPQHNAHWEPGTSVFKNGITIELYSPQGTNYTLLAAGVVNLKPLLQKGTKNRYVGELKLVSLESGTTIANLKYELNTTEELTKSINSYQVAEAAQKILPIEIPADKQSFEELTVMVH
;
A
#
# COMPACT_ATOMS: atom_id res chain seq x y z
N MET A 1 -2.16 1.37 -40.64
CA MET A 1 -1.81 2.78 -40.32
C MET A 1 -2.02 3.01 -38.84
N THR A 2 -1.08 3.74 -38.26
CA THR A 2 -0.84 4.18 -36.87
C THR A 2 -1.97 5.01 -36.23
N GLY A 3 -2.07 5.02 -34.89
CA GLY A 3 -2.67 6.14 -34.13
C GLY A 3 -3.05 5.85 -32.67
N SER A 4 -2.45 6.55 -31.71
CA SER A 4 -2.56 6.38 -30.25
C SER A 4 -3.67 7.20 -29.54
N VAL A 5 -4.18 6.62 -28.44
CA VAL A 5 -4.60 7.10 -27.09
C VAL A 5 -4.97 8.58 -26.83
N TYR A 6 -6.07 8.85 -26.09
CA TYR A 6 -6.11 9.73 -24.90
C TYR A 6 -7.21 9.32 -23.90
N ALA A 7 -6.92 9.59 -22.61
CA ALA A 7 -7.55 9.05 -21.40
C ALA A 7 -8.82 9.80 -20.92
N ALA A 8 -9.64 9.11 -20.13
CA ALA A 8 -10.58 9.74 -19.21
C ALA A 8 -10.30 9.25 -17.78
N LEU A 9 -9.98 10.19 -16.88
CA LEU A 9 -9.82 9.96 -15.44
C LEU A 9 -11.19 9.60 -14.84
N PRO A 10 -11.30 8.56 -13.99
CA PRO A 10 -12.52 8.35 -13.22
C PRO A 10 -12.56 9.31 -12.03
N GLN A 11 -13.75 9.86 -11.84
CA GLN A 11 -14.07 10.83 -10.80
C GLN A 11 -14.07 10.23 -9.40
N HIS A 12 -13.67 11.09 -8.48
CA HIS A 12 -13.66 11.01 -7.04
C HIS A 12 -15.00 10.52 -6.47
N ASN A 13 -15.00 9.38 -5.76
CA ASN A 13 -16.02 9.01 -4.76
C ASN A 13 -15.41 8.00 -3.79
N ALA A 14 -15.01 8.46 -2.61
CA ALA A 14 -14.55 7.61 -1.52
C ALA A 14 -15.76 6.94 -0.86
N HIS A 15 -16.16 5.78 -1.40
CA HIS A 15 -17.02 4.83 -0.73
C HIS A 15 -16.14 3.95 0.15
N TRP A 16 -16.34 4.01 1.47
CA TRP A 16 -15.53 3.29 2.44
C TRP A 16 -16.13 1.89 2.66
N GLU A 17 -15.53 0.88 2.02
CA GLU A 17 -15.79 -0.51 2.41
C GLU A 17 -14.78 -0.93 3.50
N PRO A 18 -15.24 -1.56 4.61
CA PRO A 18 -14.33 -2.10 5.61
C PRO A 18 -13.56 -3.28 5.00
N GLY A 19 -12.34 -3.01 4.53
CA GLY A 19 -11.48 -3.98 3.86
C GLY A 19 -10.58 -3.40 2.76
N THR A 20 -10.77 -2.14 2.35
CA THR A 20 -10.00 -1.54 1.24
C THR A 20 -8.80 -0.72 1.70
N SER A 21 -7.63 -1.38 1.77
CA SER A 21 -6.33 -0.96 1.20
C SER A 21 -5.79 0.49 1.38
N VAL A 22 -6.21 1.30 2.34
CA VAL A 22 -5.48 2.55 2.67
C VAL A 22 -4.25 2.26 3.56
N PHE A 23 -4.25 1.12 4.26
CA PHE A 23 -3.16 0.67 5.14
C PHE A 23 -2.02 -0.07 4.44
N LYS A 24 -2.07 -0.23 3.11
CA LYS A 24 -0.96 -0.87 2.40
C LYS A 24 0.22 0.09 2.35
N ASN A 25 1.23 -0.20 3.19
CA ASN A 25 2.58 0.38 3.19
C ASN A 25 2.79 1.60 4.12
N GLY A 26 2.20 1.60 5.31
CA GLY A 26 2.41 2.65 6.32
C GLY A 26 2.40 2.14 7.76
N ILE A 27 2.83 2.99 8.70
CA ILE A 27 2.65 2.76 10.14
C ILE A 27 1.38 3.49 10.57
N THR A 28 0.38 2.76 11.05
CA THR A 28 -0.81 3.35 11.64
C THR A 28 -0.51 3.84 13.05
N ILE A 29 -0.85 5.09 13.33
CA ILE A 29 -0.80 5.68 14.66
C ILE A 29 -2.24 5.97 15.10
N GLU A 30 -2.60 5.46 16.26
CA GLU A 30 -3.93 5.59 16.85
C GLU A 30 -3.85 6.42 18.14
N LEU A 31 -4.84 7.28 18.35
CA LEU A 31 -4.96 8.13 19.52
C LEU A 31 -6.16 7.71 20.35
N TYR A 32 -5.91 7.32 21.60
CA TYR A 32 -6.94 6.87 22.53
C TYR A 32 -7.13 7.85 23.68
N SER A 33 -8.37 8.00 24.13
CA SER A 33 -8.72 8.66 25.37
C SER A 33 -8.99 7.63 26.46
N PRO A 34 -8.32 7.68 27.62
CA PRO A 34 -8.68 6.85 28.76
C PRO A 34 -10.01 7.31 29.36
N GLN A 35 -10.91 6.35 29.61
CA GLN A 35 -12.19 6.56 30.26
C GLN A 35 -12.41 5.50 31.35
N GLY A 36 -11.90 5.80 32.55
CA GLY A 36 -11.95 4.86 33.68
C GLY A 36 -11.15 3.59 33.39
N THR A 37 -11.85 2.47 33.22
CA THR A 37 -11.24 1.16 32.89
C THR A 37 -11.17 0.86 31.40
N ASN A 38 -11.67 1.76 30.54
CA ASN A 38 -11.74 1.58 29.09
C ASN A 38 -10.91 2.63 28.35
N TYR A 39 -10.65 2.36 27.06
CA TYR A 39 -10.04 3.31 26.14
C TYR A 39 -10.95 3.51 24.94
N THR A 40 -11.16 4.77 24.54
CA THR A 40 -11.95 5.12 23.36
C THR A 40 -11.03 5.64 22.26
N LEU A 41 -11.13 5.08 21.06
CA LEU A 41 -10.36 5.54 19.89
C LEU A 41 -10.90 6.89 19.42
N LEU A 42 -10.06 7.92 19.47
CA LEU A 42 -10.44 9.28 19.08
C LEU A 42 -10.11 9.55 17.61
N ALA A 43 -8.90 9.19 17.19
CA ALA A 43 -8.38 9.50 15.87
C ALA A 43 -7.33 8.48 15.44
N ALA A 44 -7.12 8.39 14.12
CA ALA A 44 -6.03 7.62 13.54
C ALA A 44 -5.38 8.38 12.39
N GLY A 45 -4.16 8.02 12.08
CA GLY A 45 -3.43 8.49 10.91
C GLY A 45 -2.40 7.48 10.47
N VAL A 46 -1.99 7.53 9.20
CA VAL A 46 -1.01 6.61 8.63
C VAL A 46 0.24 7.37 8.23
N VAL A 47 1.37 6.96 8.81
CA VAL A 47 2.70 7.41 8.37
C VAL A 47 3.06 6.66 7.10
N ASN A 48 3.18 7.39 5.99
CA ASN A 48 3.56 6.83 4.70
C ASN A 48 5.05 6.43 4.70
N LEU A 49 5.33 5.14 4.51
CA LEU A 49 6.70 4.62 4.46
C LEU A 49 7.30 4.62 3.04
N LYS A 50 6.52 4.88 1.98
CA LYS A 50 7.02 4.91 0.60
C LYS A 50 8.28 5.76 0.43
N PRO A 51 8.43 6.94 1.06
CA PRO A 51 9.65 7.72 0.94
C PRO A 51 10.90 6.94 1.38
N LEU A 52 10.81 6.12 2.44
CA LEU A 52 11.94 5.31 2.93
C LEU A 52 12.30 4.15 2.01
N LEU A 53 11.38 3.74 1.13
CA LEU A 53 11.56 2.64 0.19
C LEU A 53 12.12 3.11 -1.17
N GLN A 54 12.32 4.42 -1.37
CA GLN A 54 12.85 4.92 -2.63
C GLN A 54 14.37 4.69 -2.71
N LYS A 55 14.88 4.49 -3.93
CA LYS A 55 16.31 4.27 -4.15
C LYS A 55 17.08 5.56 -3.86
N GLY A 56 18.12 5.47 -3.03
CA GLY A 56 18.97 6.61 -2.69
C GLY A 56 18.40 7.55 -1.61
N THR A 57 17.37 7.13 -0.89
CA THR A 57 16.79 7.93 0.20
C THR A 57 17.71 7.98 1.41
N LYS A 58 17.69 9.11 2.13
CA LYS A 58 18.40 9.26 3.41
C LYS A 58 17.76 8.34 4.46
N ASN A 59 18.58 7.82 5.36
CA ASN A 59 18.14 6.99 6.49
C ASN A 59 17.31 7.75 7.54
N ARG A 60 17.07 9.04 7.34
CA ARG A 60 16.28 9.90 8.23
C ARG A 60 15.17 10.57 7.46
N TYR A 61 13.95 10.42 7.95
CA TYR A 61 12.76 11.03 7.38
C TYR A 61 11.96 11.74 8.46
N VAL A 62 11.77 13.06 8.31
CA VAL A 62 10.97 13.88 9.23
C VAL A 62 9.66 14.21 8.55
N GLY A 63 8.55 14.11 9.28
CA GLY A 63 7.22 14.40 8.75
C GLY A 63 6.26 14.91 9.81
N GLU A 64 5.08 15.29 9.35
CA GLU A 64 3.95 15.65 10.17
C GLU A 64 2.76 14.80 9.78
N LEU A 65 2.13 14.17 10.77
CA LEU A 65 0.97 13.33 10.62
C LEU A 65 -0.25 14.05 11.18
N LYS A 66 -1.27 14.24 10.35
CA LYS A 66 -2.58 14.67 10.81
C LYS A 66 -3.37 13.46 11.30
N LEU A 67 -3.77 13.48 12.56
CA LEU A 67 -4.65 12.48 13.14
C LEU A 67 -6.10 12.93 12.93
N VAL A 68 -6.87 12.10 12.26
CA VAL A 68 -8.23 12.41 11.84
C VAL A 68 -9.22 11.59 12.67
N SER A 69 -10.24 12.26 13.18
CA SER A 69 -11.37 11.64 13.87
C SER A 69 -12.05 10.62 12.96
N LEU A 70 -12.24 9.41 13.46
CA LEU A 70 -12.97 8.37 12.72
C LEU A 70 -14.46 8.69 12.61
N GLU A 71 -15.01 9.41 13.59
CA GLU A 71 -16.43 9.75 13.64
C GLU A 71 -16.76 10.98 12.80
N SER A 72 -15.93 12.02 12.87
CA SER A 72 -16.24 13.33 12.26
C SER A 72 -15.41 13.66 11.03
N GLY A 73 -14.34 12.91 10.75
CA GLY A 73 -13.40 13.24 9.67
C GLY A 73 -12.58 14.52 9.92
N THR A 74 -12.73 15.15 11.09
CA THR A 74 -12.00 16.37 11.45
C THR A 74 -10.60 16.04 11.97
N THR A 75 -9.64 16.94 11.77
CA THR A 75 -8.30 16.77 12.35
C THR A 75 -8.35 17.04 13.84
N ILE A 76 -8.01 16.04 14.66
CA ILE A 76 -7.97 16.15 16.12
C ILE A 76 -6.59 16.58 16.61
N ALA A 77 -5.52 16.13 15.95
CA ALA A 77 -4.15 16.43 16.36
C ALA A 77 -3.17 16.40 15.17
N ASN A 78 -2.05 17.10 15.33
CA ASN A 78 -0.90 17.01 14.43
C ASN A 78 0.30 16.45 15.20
N LEU A 79 0.87 15.36 14.70
CA LEU A 79 2.04 14.70 15.27
C LEU A 79 3.25 14.96 14.39
N LYS A 80 4.25 15.67 14.90
CA LYS A 80 5.57 15.73 14.26
C LYS A 80 6.35 14.48 14.63
N TYR A 81 6.97 13.84 13.64
CA TYR A 81 7.70 12.60 13.82
C TYR A 81 9.01 12.59 13.04
N GLU A 82 9.95 11.77 13.51
CA GLU A 82 11.19 11.45 12.83
C GLU A 82 11.34 9.92 12.78
N LEU A 83 11.52 9.38 11.58
CA LEU A 83 11.84 7.98 11.33
C LEU A 83 13.32 7.87 10.97
N ASN A 84 14.02 6.97 11.64
CA ASN A 84 15.39 6.61 11.34
C ASN A 84 15.44 5.13 10.95
N THR A 85 15.94 4.82 9.75
CA THR A 85 16.13 3.43 9.30
C THR A 85 17.55 2.97 9.57
N THR A 86 17.68 1.70 9.95
CA THR A 86 18.99 1.07 10.04
C THR A 86 19.50 0.69 8.65
N GLU A 87 20.81 0.54 8.52
CA GLU A 87 21.41 0.05 7.27
C GLU A 87 20.91 -1.37 6.92
N GLU A 88 20.69 -2.20 7.94
CA GLU A 88 20.14 -3.56 7.79
C GLU A 88 18.73 -3.55 7.20
N LEU A 89 17.83 -2.70 7.72
CA LEU A 89 16.48 -2.55 7.17
C LEU A 89 16.54 -2.08 5.71
N THR A 90 17.44 -1.15 5.41
CA THR A 90 17.65 -0.63 4.05
C THR A 90 18.12 -1.74 3.09
N LYS A 91 19.05 -2.61 3.54
CA LYS A 91 19.50 -3.78 2.77
C LYS A 91 18.36 -4.76 2.51
N SER A 92 17.58 -5.09 3.54
CA SER A 92 16.44 -6.01 3.44
C SER A 92 15.37 -5.49 2.49
N ILE A 93 15.06 -4.18 2.52
CA ILE A 93 14.13 -3.53 1.59
C ILE A 93 14.64 -3.66 0.15
N ASN A 94 15.92 -3.36 -0.09
CA ASN A 94 16.50 -3.45 -1.43
C ASN A 94 16.46 -4.89 -1.97
N SER A 95 16.83 -5.88 -1.14
CA SER A 95 16.77 -7.29 -1.51
C SER A 95 15.34 -7.74 -1.84
N TYR A 96 14.35 -7.29 -1.06
CA TYR A 96 12.95 -7.57 -1.33
C TYR A 96 12.49 -6.97 -2.67
N GLN A 97 12.82 -5.71 -2.96
CA GLN A 97 12.44 -5.06 -4.22
C GLN A 97 13.04 -5.77 -5.44
N VAL A 98 14.28 -6.25 -5.34
CA VAL A 98 14.93 -7.06 -6.39
C VAL A 98 14.18 -8.38 -6.59
N ALA A 99 13.83 -9.07 -5.51
CA ALA A 99 13.08 -10.33 -5.57
C ALA A 99 11.65 -10.12 -6.12
N GLU A 100 10.96 -9.06 -5.72
CA GLU A 100 9.63 -8.72 -6.20
C GLU A 100 9.65 -8.37 -7.70
N ALA A 101 10.66 -7.60 -8.15
CA ALA A 101 10.85 -7.32 -9.56
C ALA A 101 11.11 -8.60 -10.37
N ALA A 102 11.94 -9.52 -9.86
CA ALA A 102 12.20 -10.80 -10.51
C ALA A 102 10.94 -11.67 -10.65
N GLN A 103 10.07 -11.71 -9.62
CA GLN A 103 8.80 -12.42 -9.68
C GLN A 103 7.84 -11.84 -10.73
N LYS A 104 7.81 -10.51 -10.88
CA LYS A 104 6.97 -9.83 -11.87
C LYS A 104 7.48 -9.97 -13.31
N ILE A 105 8.73 -10.41 -13.50
CA ILE A 105 9.39 -10.55 -14.81
C ILE A 105 9.40 -12.00 -15.29
N LEU A 106 8.74 -12.95 -14.60
CA LEU A 106 8.67 -14.33 -15.09
C LEU A 106 8.08 -14.36 -16.51
N PRO A 107 8.87 -14.71 -17.54
CA PRO A 107 8.35 -14.87 -18.88
C PRO A 107 7.40 -16.06 -18.83
N ILE A 108 6.13 -15.82 -19.13
CA ILE A 108 5.25 -16.91 -19.52
C ILE A 108 5.80 -17.36 -20.88
N GLU A 109 6.51 -18.48 -20.94
CA GLU A 109 6.72 -19.15 -22.22
C GLU A 109 5.34 -19.57 -22.70
N ILE A 110 4.72 -18.76 -23.57
CA ILE A 110 3.54 -19.17 -24.31
C ILE A 110 4.08 -20.12 -25.38
N PRO A 111 3.82 -21.45 -25.30
CA PRO A 111 4.25 -22.35 -26.35
C PRO A 111 3.64 -21.86 -27.66
N ALA A 112 4.45 -21.83 -28.72
CA ALA A 112 4.05 -21.27 -30.01
C ALA A 112 2.83 -22.00 -30.58
N ASP A 113 1.64 -21.47 -30.33
CA ASP A 113 0.36 -21.47 -31.06
C ASP A 113 0.05 -22.62 -32.06
N LYS A 114 0.50 -23.86 -31.77
CA LYS A 114 0.26 -25.03 -32.63
C LYS A 114 0.03 -26.34 -31.87
N GLN A 115 -0.39 -26.29 -30.61
CA GLN A 115 -0.98 -27.46 -29.97
C GLN A 115 -2.47 -27.23 -29.79
N SER A 116 -3.26 -27.96 -30.56
CA SER A 116 -4.70 -28.11 -30.34
C SER A 116 -4.90 -28.59 -28.91
N PHE A 117 -5.48 -27.77 -28.05
CA PHE A 117 -5.89 -28.19 -26.71
C PHE A 117 -6.97 -29.27 -26.87
N GLU A 118 -6.77 -30.44 -26.24
CA GLU A 118 -7.84 -31.43 -26.12
C GLU A 118 -8.92 -30.88 -25.19
N GLU A 119 -10.17 -30.91 -25.66
CA GLU A 119 -11.34 -30.46 -24.91
C GLU A 119 -11.59 -31.38 -23.72
N LEU A 120 -11.31 -30.90 -22.50
CA LEU A 120 -11.59 -31.63 -21.27
C LEU A 120 -13.09 -31.48 -20.91
N THR A 121 -13.89 -32.50 -21.21
CA THR A 121 -15.28 -32.56 -20.74
C THR A 121 -15.32 -33.16 -19.33
N VAL A 122 -15.62 -32.34 -18.32
CA VAL A 122 -15.82 -32.81 -16.94
C VAL A 122 -17.31 -33.09 -16.72
N MET A 123 -17.67 -34.37 -16.55
CA MET A 123 -19.01 -34.78 -16.12
C MET A 123 -19.06 -34.91 -14.60
N VAL A 124 -19.90 -34.09 -13.96
CA VAL A 124 -20.16 -34.16 -12.53
C VAL A 124 -21.30 -35.15 -12.30
N HIS A 125 -21.08 -36.15 -11.44
CA HIS A 125 -22.11 -37.09 -10.98
C HIS A 125 -22.71 -36.61 -9.66
#